data_AF-A0A2D6XSK1-F1
#
_entry.id   AF-A0A2D6XSK1-F1
#
_cell.length_a   1.000
_cell.length_b   1.000
_cell.length_c   1.000
_cell.angle_alpha   90.00
_cell.angle_beta   90.00
_cell.angle_gamma   90.00
#
_symmetry.space_group_name_H-M   'P 1'
#
loop_
_entity.id
_entity.type
_entity.pdbx_description
1 polymer ?
#
loop_
_entity_poly.entity_id
_entity_poly.type
_entity_poly.pdbx_seq_one_letter_code
_entity_poly.pdbx_strand_id
1 'polypeptide(L)'
;MVFHNFYYIFIYTFLGSFILGAIGFVVGLWAEKFDNMASATNFIIVPLSFLSGTFYSIKKLPEILQKISEWNPFFYIIDGFRYGFLGTSDGSLKFGLLYLILLSCLTWFASYILFKRGYKIKF
;
A
#
# COMPACT_ATOMS: atom_id res chain seq x y z
N MET A 1 -17.37 -19.13 -5.75
CA MET A 1 -15.98 -18.63 -5.75
C MET A 1 -15.12 -19.64 -5.02
N VAL A 2 -14.18 -20.29 -5.70
CA VAL A 2 -13.26 -21.25 -5.06
C VAL A 2 -12.10 -20.45 -4.52
N PHE A 3 -11.99 -20.32 -3.20
CA PHE A 3 -10.85 -19.67 -2.56
C PHE A 3 -9.63 -20.59 -2.71
N HIS A 4 -8.60 -20.15 -3.43
CA HIS A 4 -7.39 -20.95 -3.61
C HIS A 4 -6.53 -20.92 -2.34
N ASN A 5 -6.33 -19.75 -1.75
CA ASN A 5 -5.54 -19.62 -0.53
C ASN A 5 -6.01 -18.44 0.35
N PHE A 6 -6.80 -18.77 1.37
CA PHE A 6 -7.31 -17.79 2.34
C PHE A 6 -6.19 -17.06 3.11
N TYR A 7 -5.08 -17.74 3.38
CA TYR A 7 -3.92 -17.16 4.08
C TYR A 7 -3.33 -15.95 3.35
N TYR A 8 -3.21 -16.02 2.02
CA TYR A 8 -2.68 -14.91 1.23
C TYR A 8 -3.64 -13.72 1.23
N ILE A 9 -4.95 -13.97 1.17
CA ILE A 9 -5.95 -12.90 1.27
C ILE A 9 -5.78 -12.15 2.60
N PHE A 10 -5.72 -12.90 3.71
CA PHE A 10 -5.61 -12.30 5.03
C PHE A 10 -4.30 -11.51 5.20
N ILE A 11 -3.15 -12.10 4.85
CA ILE A 11 -1.85 -11.47 5.09
C ILE A 11 -1.66 -10.20 4.25
N TYR A 12 -2.05 -10.23 2.96
CA TYR A 12 -1.92 -9.07 2.08
C TYR A 12 -2.91 -7.96 2.43
N THR A 13 -4.14 -8.32 2.83
CA THR A 13 -5.13 -7.34 3.32
C THR A 13 -4.64 -6.70 4.61
N PHE A 14 -4.12 -7.50 5.56
CA PHE A 14 -3.60 -7.00 6.82
C PHE A 14 -2.42 -6.07 6.62
N LEU A 15 -1.39 -6.49 5.86
CA LEU A 15 -0.23 -5.66 5.55
C LEU A 15 -0.61 -4.36 4.83
N GLY A 16 -1.50 -4.44 3.83
CA GLY A 16 -1.98 -3.27 3.12
C GLY A 16 -2.71 -2.28 4.04
N SER A 17 -3.63 -2.79 4.86
CA SER A 17 -4.39 -1.97 5.82
C SER A 17 -3.46 -1.34 6.87
N PHE A 18 -2.45 -2.08 7.33
CA PHE A 18 -1.48 -1.61 8.30
C PHE A 18 -0.59 -0.48 7.74
N ILE A 19 -0.09 -0.63 6.51
CA ILE A 19 0.69 0.42 5.82
C ILE A 19 -0.16 1.68 5.64
N LEU A 20 -1.40 1.54 5.15
CA LEU A 20 -2.30 2.68 4.95
C LEU A 20 -2.67 3.35 6.26
N GLY A 21 -2.91 2.58 7.33
CA GLY A 21 -3.16 3.11 8.67
C GLY A 21 -1.94 3.88 9.22
N ALA A 22 -0.73 3.33 9.06
CA ALA A 22 0.50 4.00 9.50
C ALA A 22 0.78 5.29 8.72
N ILE A 23 0.60 5.26 7.39
CA ILE A 23 0.71 6.45 6.54
C ILE A 23 -0.35 7.48 6.92
N GLY A 24 -1.61 7.07 7.10
CA GLY A 24 -2.69 7.95 7.51
C GLY A 24 -2.42 8.63 8.85
N PHE A 25 -1.83 7.89 9.80
CA PHE A 25 -1.38 8.45 11.08
C PHE A 25 -0.28 9.51 10.90
N VAL A 26 0.73 9.23 10.08
CA VAL A 26 1.81 10.20 9.77
C VAL A 26 1.27 11.45 9.10
N VAL A 27 0.44 11.28 8.07
CA VAL A 27 -0.20 12.38 7.35
C VAL A 27 -1.09 13.19 8.28
N GLY A 28 -1.81 12.52 9.19
CA GLY A 28 -2.68 13.17 10.16
C GLY A 28 -1.92 14.03 11.16
N LEU A 29 -0.75 13.59 11.62
CA LEU A 29 0.15 14.40 12.46
C LEU A 29 0.75 15.59 11.70
N TRP A 30 1.04 15.42 10.40
CA TRP A 30 1.61 16.47 9.57
C TRP A 30 0.59 17.55 9.17
N ALA A 31 -0.65 17.13 8.90
CA ALA A 31 -1.73 17.97 8.40
C ALA A 31 -2.12 19.05 9.41
N GLU A 32 -2.08 20.31 8.99
CA GLU A 32 -2.54 21.45 9.80
C GLU A 32 -4.02 21.77 9.58
N LYS A 33 -4.53 21.36 8.42
CA LYS A 33 -5.91 21.58 7.95
C LYS A 33 -6.43 20.31 7.31
N PHE A 34 -7.74 20.14 7.29
CA PHE A 34 -8.40 19.03 6.62
C PHE A 34 -8.04 18.95 5.13
N ASP A 35 -7.85 20.09 4.47
CA ASP A 35 -7.45 20.15 3.05
C ASP A 35 -6.10 19.47 2.79
N ASN A 36 -5.18 19.47 3.76
CA ASN A 36 -3.87 18.82 3.62
C ASN A 36 -4.02 17.28 3.63
N MET A 37 -4.92 16.74 4.46
CA MET A 37 -5.22 15.31 4.45
C MET A 37 -5.90 14.90 3.14
N ALA A 38 -6.89 15.68 2.68
CA ALA A 38 -7.58 15.42 1.41
C ALA A 38 -6.61 15.47 0.22
N SER A 39 -5.67 16.43 0.23
CA SER A 39 -4.65 16.56 -0.80
C SER A 39 -3.71 15.35 -0.82
N ALA A 40 -3.24 14.87 0.33
CA ALA A 40 -2.40 13.66 0.39
C ALA A 40 -3.11 12.44 -0.21
N THR A 41 -4.39 12.25 0.10
CA THR A 41 -5.18 11.15 -0.47
C THR A 41 -5.35 11.30 -1.99
N ASN A 42 -5.77 12.48 -2.45
CA ASN A 42 -6.13 12.70 -3.85
C ASN A 42 -4.93 12.75 -4.79
N PHE A 43 -3.77 13.25 -4.33
CA PHE A 43 -2.58 13.40 -5.16
C PHE A 43 -1.60 12.23 -5.04
N ILE A 44 -1.67 11.42 -3.96
CA ILE A 44 -0.73 10.32 -3.73
C ILE A 44 -1.47 8.98 -3.78
N ILE A 45 -2.42 8.76 -2.87
CA ILE A 45 -3.08 7.45 -2.72
C ILE A 45 -3.87 7.09 -3.97
N VAL A 46 -4.65 8.02 -4.51
CA VAL A 46 -5.52 7.76 -5.66
C VAL A 46 -4.69 7.42 -6.92
N PRO A 47 -3.70 8.22 -7.35
CA PRO A 47 -2.87 7.87 -8.51
C PRO A 47 -2.11 6.56 -8.33
N LEU A 48 -1.54 6.31 -7.14
CA LEU A 48 -0.87 5.04 -6.85
C LEU A 48 -1.85 3.86 -6.90
N SER A 49 -3.10 4.05 -6.47
CA SER A 49 -4.13 3.01 -6.58
C SER A 49 -4.49 2.71 -8.03
N PHE A 50 -4.52 3.71 -8.91
CA PHE A 50 -4.73 3.45 -10.35
C PHE A 50 -3.55 2.69 -10.98
N LEU A 51 -2.32 2.98 -10.55
CA LEU A 51 -1.10 2.29 -10.99
C LEU A 51 -0.86 0.95 -10.28
N SER A 52 -1.82 0.43 -9.52
CA SER A 52 -1.68 -0.84 -8.77
C SER A 52 -2.03 -2.09 -9.59
N GLY A 53 -2.51 -1.94 -10.82
CA GLY A 53 -3.02 -3.07 -11.60
C GLY A 53 -4.36 -3.62 -11.08
N THR A 54 -5.13 -2.82 -10.33
CA THR A 54 -6.49 -3.17 -9.88
C THR A 54 -7.48 -3.27 -11.05
N PHE A 55 -7.39 -2.35 -12.01
CA PHE A 55 -8.33 -2.28 -13.14
C PHE A 55 -7.84 -3.05 -14.37
N TYR A 56 -6.52 -3.17 -14.55
CA TYR A 56 -5.88 -3.77 -15.71
C TYR A 56 -4.62 -4.53 -15.29
N SER A 57 -4.28 -5.61 -15.99
CA SER A 57 -2.97 -6.26 -15.80
C SER A 57 -1.86 -5.31 -16.26
N ILE A 58 -0.82 -5.22 -15.46
CA ILE A 58 0.31 -4.30 -15.66
C ILE A 58 1.11 -4.68 -16.91
N LYS A 59 1.04 -5.95 -17.32
CA LYS A 59 1.68 -6.45 -18.56
C LYS A 59 1.16 -5.78 -19.83
N LYS A 60 0.01 -5.10 -19.75
CA LYS A 60 -0.59 -4.35 -20.87
C LYS A 60 -0.21 -2.86 -20.86
N LEU A 61 0.49 -2.39 -19.85
CA LEU A 61 0.91 -0.99 -19.74
C LEU A 61 2.18 -0.75 -20.58
N PRO A 62 2.38 0.48 -21.09
CA PRO A 62 3.66 0.92 -21.65
C PRO A 62 4.82 0.66 -20.66
N GLU A 63 6.01 0.35 -21.17
CA GLU A 63 7.18 -0.05 -20.36
C GLU A 63 7.48 0.90 -19.19
N ILE A 64 7.29 2.21 -19.39
CA ILE A 64 7.50 3.23 -18.36
C ILE A 64 6.52 3.04 -17.19
N LEU A 65 5.24 2.84 -17.49
CA LEU A 65 4.20 2.67 -16.48
C LEU A 65 4.33 1.31 -15.78
N GLN A 66 4.76 0.27 -16.50
CA GLN A 66 5.06 -1.03 -15.91
C GLN A 66 6.16 -0.90 -14.83
N LYS A 67 7.27 -0.23 -15.15
CA LYS A 67 8.35 0.01 -14.18
C LYS A 67 7.85 0.80 -12.97
N ILE A 68 7.03 1.83 -13.16
CA ILE A 68 6.49 2.60 -12.04
C ILE A 68 5.61 1.74 -11.14
N SER A 69 4.76 0.89 -11.73
CA SER A 69 3.89 -0.01 -10.98
C SER A 69 4.66 -1.11 -10.22
N GLU A 70 5.79 -1.58 -10.75
CA GLU A 70 6.65 -2.55 -10.05
C GLU A 70 7.29 -1.96 -8.77
N TRP A 71 7.44 -0.64 -8.68
CA TRP A 71 7.93 0.01 -7.45
C TRP A 71 6.80 0.35 -6.48
N ASN A 72 5.55 0.29 -6.95
CA ASN A 72 4.39 0.71 -6.21
C ASN A 72 3.95 -0.36 -5.19
N PRO A 73 3.90 -0.07 -3.88
CA PRO A 73 3.43 -1.03 -2.88
C PRO A 73 1.95 -1.41 -3.05
N PHE A 74 1.12 -0.51 -3.60
CA PHE A 74 -0.28 -0.83 -3.87
C PHE A 74 -0.41 -1.97 -4.89
N PHE A 75 0.53 -2.08 -5.85
CA PHE A 75 0.51 -3.21 -6.77
C PHE A 75 0.65 -4.53 -6.04
N TYR A 76 1.67 -4.68 -5.19
CA TYR A 76 1.89 -5.94 -4.48
C TYR A 76 0.75 -6.28 -3.51
N ILE A 77 0.13 -5.28 -2.88
CA ILE A 77 -1.05 -5.49 -2.01
C ILE A 77 -2.19 -6.12 -2.82
N ILE A 78 -2.52 -5.52 -3.97
CA ILE A 78 -3.63 -5.96 -4.81
C ILE A 78 -3.32 -7.27 -5.52
N ASP A 79 -2.10 -7.45 -6.03
CA ASP A 79 -1.69 -8.66 -6.73
C ASP A 79 -1.72 -9.89 -5.80
N GLY A 80 -1.19 -9.77 -4.58
CA GLY A 80 -1.25 -10.84 -3.59
C GLY A 80 -2.67 -11.13 -3.08
N PHE A 81 -3.50 -10.10 -2.94
CA PHE A 81 -4.91 -10.27 -2.64
C PHE A 81 -5.63 -11.01 -3.78
N ARG A 82 -5.46 -10.56 -5.03
CA ARG A 82 -6.02 -11.18 -6.24
C ARG A 82 -5.57 -12.64 -6.37
N TYR A 83 -4.31 -12.95 -6.09
CA TYR A 83 -3.80 -14.31 -6.11
C TYR A 83 -4.56 -15.24 -5.15
N GLY A 84 -4.94 -14.75 -3.97
CA GLY A 84 -5.74 -15.53 -3.01
C GLY A 84 -7.11 -15.98 -3.55
N PHE A 85 -7.72 -15.19 -4.44
CA PHE A 85 -9.00 -15.47 -5.08
C PHE A 85 -8.86 -16.18 -6.44
N LEU A 86 -7.92 -15.75 -7.28
CA LEU A 86 -7.79 -16.17 -8.69
C LEU A 86 -6.74 -17.27 -8.90
N GLY A 87 -5.87 -17.53 -7.92
CA GLY A 87 -4.75 -18.47 -8.05
C GLY A 87 -3.66 -18.05 -9.04
N THR A 88 -3.75 -16.85 -9.62
CA THR A 88 -2.81 -16.30 -10.60
C THR A 88 -2.34 -14.92 -10.14
N SER A 89 -1.04 -14.65 -10.31
CA SER A 89 -0.42 -13.36 -9.98
C SER A 89 0.27 -12.77 -11.21
N ASP A 90 0.17 -11.45 -11.36
CA ASP A 90 0.88 -10.71 -12.41
C ASP A 90 2.36 -10.49 -12.02
N GLY A 91 2.67 -10.41 -10.72
CA GLY A 91 4.00 -10.22 -10.15
C GLY A 91 4.52 -11.41 -9.32
N SER A 92 5.71 -11.21 -8.72
CA SER A 92 6.33 -12.20 -7.81
C SER A 92 5.78 -12.08 -6.39
N LEU A 93 4.98 -13.07 -5.98
CA LEU A 93 4.40 -13.15 -4.63
C LEU A 93 5.44 -13.14 -3.50
N LYS A 94 6.58 -13.81 -3.68
CA LYS A 94 7.62 -13.86 -2.64
C LYS A 94 8.26 -12.49 -2.45
N PHE A 95 8.54 -11.81 -3.56
CA PHE A 95 9.09 -10.46 -3.52
C PHE A 95 8.08 -9.47 -2.93
N GLY A 96 6.82 -9.51 -3.38
CA GLY A 96 5.75 -8.66 -2.87
C GLY A 96 5.56 -8.81 -1.36
N LEU A 97 5.54 -10.05 -0.85
CA LEU A 97 5.39 -10.30 0.58
C LEU A 97 6.54 -9.70 1.41
N LEU A 98 7.79 -9.95 1.01
CA LEU A 98 8.97 -9.40 1.69
C LEU A 98 8.99 -7.87 1.63
N TYR A 99 8.66 -7.31 0.47
CA TYR A 99 8.58 -5.87 0.28
C TYR A 99 7.54 -5.22 1.18
N LEU A 100 6.33 -5.79 1.28
CA LEU A 100 5.26 -5.26 2.12
C LEU A 100 5.54 -5.40 3.61
N ILE A 101 6.18 -6.49 4.05
CA ILE A 101 6.61 -6.65 5.45
C ILE A 101 7.64 -5.59 5.81
N LEU A 102 8.67 -5.41 4.97
CA LEU A 102 9.70 -4.41 5.19
C LEU A 102 9.10 -3.00 5.22
N LEU A 103 8.22 -2.69 4.26
CA LEU A 103 7.55 -1.40 4.21
C LEU A 103 6.67 -1.17 5.43
N SER A 104 5.92 -2.19 5.88
CA SER A 104 5.10 -2.14 7.09
C SER A 104 5.93 -1.79 8.33
N CYS A 105 7.07 -2.46 8.52
CA CYS A 105 8.00 -2.16 9.61
C CYS A 105 8.55 -0.74 9.52
N LEU A 106 8.94 -0.28 8.34
CA LEU A 106 9.42 1.09 8.12
C LEU A 106 8.36 2.14 8.43
N THR A 107 7.13 1.96 7.91
CA THR A 107 6.04 2.91 8.16
C THR A 107 5.65 2.95 9.62
N TRP A 108 5.60 1.79 10.29
CA TRP A 108 5.33 1.73 11.72
C TRP A 108 6.41 2.43 12.53
N PHE A 109 7.69 2.19 12.20
CA PHE A 109 8.81 2.83 12.88
C PHE A 109 8.81 4.36 12.69
N ALA A 110 8.48 4.83 11.48
CA ALA A 110 8.31 6.25 11.19
C ALA A 110 7.16 6.86 12.02
N SER A 111 6.00 6.20 12.07
CA SER A 111 4.86 6.61 12.90
C SER A 111 5.24 6.66 14.39
N TYR A 112 5.97 5.66 14.89
CA TYR A 112 6.44 5.61 16.27
C TYR A 112 7.40 6.76 16.61
N ILE A 113 8.37 7.06 15.74
CA ILE A 113 9.31 8.18 15.95
C ILE A 113 8.55 9.51 15.99
N LEU A 114 7.64 9.75 15.06
CA LEU A 114 6.87 10.99 15.01
C LEU A 114 6.00 11.17 16.26
N PHE A 115 5.37 10.09 16.71
CA PHE A 115 4.61 10.08 17.95
C PHE A 115 5.49 10.38 19.17
N LYS A 116 6.65 9.69 19.28
CA LYS A 116 7.59 9.89 20.40
C LYS A 116 8.18 11.30 20.43
N ARG A 117 8.39 11.94 19.27
CA ARG A 117 8.87 13.32 19.17
C ARG A 117 7.80 14.36 19.53
N GLY A 118 6.54 13.96 19.70
CA GLY A 118 5.44 14.89 19.98
C GLY A 118 5.19 15.88 18.83
N TYR A 119 5.55 15.52 17.59
CA TYR A 119 5.50 16.45 16.46
C TYR A 119 4.05 16.92 16.22
N LYS A 120 3.81 18.22 16.44
CA LYS A 120 2.49 18.88 16.36
C LYS A 120 1.40 18.34 17.29
N ILE A 121 1.76 17.63 18.37
CA ILE A 121 0.78 17.31 19.42
C ILE A 121 0.47 18.60 20.17
N LYS A 122 -0.66 19.24 19.82
CA LYS A 122 -1.20 20.37 20.59
C LYS A 122 -1.84 19.78 21.85
N PHE A 123 -1.30 20.13 23.01
CA PHE A 123 -1.98 19.97 24.30
C PHE A 123 -3.18 20.91 24.39
#